data_AF-A0A969BZR3-F1
#
_entry.id   AF-A0A969BZR3-F1
#
_cell.length_a   1.000
_cell.length_b   1.000
_cell.length_c   1.000
_cell.angle_alpha   90.00
_cell.angle_beta   90.00
_cell.angle_gamma   90.00
#
_symmetry.space_group_name_H-M   'P 1'
#
loop_
_entity.id
_entity.type
_entity.pdbx_description
1 polymer ?
#
loop_
_entity_poly.entity_id
_entity_poly.type
_entity_poly.pdbx_seq_one_letter_code
_entity_poly.pdbx_strand_id
1 'polypeptide(L)'
;MLLLPNSPTESWNGLQWAWIFLLLTMVAWGVSLLSRDRFWQRSSWFVGLAQASCAYLLFSSEIRSSMTMVALPWLLVPAALTGLGYRTEGERWSTTDRRSSRLNLALATGAMVLGSGLAIWSASAWVVMALVGVGVMGLVSWKWPVMSVAGLALGYGVSAMLVPFWYSKYATEPQNWMLVMVGLTWAMWLLRWGSDRLRNPLLGEAYGLAADGMGWGFAVLAMGWMFLEGEFAFAGRENLLATLLLLGALVCRQGWNPNLWGLGMFSLGLARVLLGLLPAGSGDWAGAVAGGVAIAIDFLPVRDWRRSSWLLPGMVVLLTGPVIGVVPLLLAGAAYGFLALKNQRVGLSYVGLALADWGIWQWLGLNSVRDPLWYVAVLSASLIYVSHVERTLQADNQRELRHWLRVLALALFSFTAFVEIGTWNQGLFTILLGLGIGALGILLRTRAYLYVGTVTFVMAVLRQSWVFISNYSMLLWVLGIGLGILLIWVAATFEARRSQTIALVKYWMEELDRWA
;
A
#
# COMPACT_ATOMS: atom_id res chain seq x y z
N MET A 1 0.23 -12.58 -80.06
CA MET A 1 0.52 -12.47 -78.62
C MET A 1 0.74 -10.99 -78.34
N LEU A 2 -0.34 -10.28 -77.97
CA LEU A 2 -0.41 -8.82 -77.90
C LEU A 2 0.18 -8.33 -76.56
N LEU A 3 1.22 -7.51 -76.65
CA LEU A 3 1.72 -6.65 -75.57
C LEU A 3 0.69 -5.53 -75.35
N LEU A 4 -0.22 -5.70 -74.39
CA LEU A 4 -0.94 -4.57 -73.82
C LEU A 4 0.00 -3.83 -72.87
N PRO A 5 0.16 -2.50 -72.98
CA PRO A 5 0.87 -1.73 -71.98
C PRO A 5 0.01 -1.72 -70.72
N ASN A 6 0.49 -2.38 -69.66
CA ASN A 6 0.02 -2.14 -68.30
C ASN A 6 0.29 -0.67 -67.98
N SER A 7 -0.64 0.23 -68.31
CA SER A 7 -0.63 1.57 -67.71
C SER A 7 -0.87 1.35 -66.22
N PRO A 8 0.07 1.66 -65.32
CA PRO A 8 -0.27 1.75 -63.91
C PRO A 8 -1.24 2.92 -63.85
N THR A 9 -2.53 2.64 -63.71
CA THR A 9 -3.46 3.66 -63.25
C THR A 9 -2.89 4.08 -61.89
N GLU A 10 -2.33 5.28 -61.83
CA GLU A 10 -1.88 5.92 -60.59
C GLU A 10 -3.13 6.08 -59.71
N SER A 11 -3.50 4.98 -59.04
CA SER A 11 -4.50 5.04 -58.00
C SER A 11 -3.91 5.94 -56.92
N TRP A 12 -4.63 7.01 -56.63
CA TRP A 12 -4.22 7.99 -55.64
C TRP A 12 -3.89 7.26 -54.35
N ASN A 13 -2.63 7.37 -53.91
CA ASN A 13 -2.18 6.72 -52.68
C ASN A 13 -2.98 7.28 -51.50
N GLY A 14 -3.36 6.43 -50.54
CA GLY A 14 -4.17 6.83 -49.38
C GLY A 14 -3.62 8.06 -48.63
N LEU A 15 -2.30 8.26 -48.67
CA LEU A 15 -1.62 9.45 -48.17
C LEU A 15 -2.09 10.76 -48.83
N GLN A 16 -2.26 10.79 -50.15
CA GLN A 16 -2.70 11.99 -50.89
C GLN A 16 -4.12 12.39 -50.46
N TRP A 17 -5.01 11.40 -50.31
CA TRP A 17 -6.36 11.63 -49.79
C TRP A 17 -6.33 12.15 -48.35
N ALA A 18 -5.47 11.60 -47.49
CA ALA A 18 -5.32 12.08 -46.12
C ALA A 18 -4.91 13.56 -46.05
N TRP A 19 -3.98 13.99 -46.92
CA TRP A 19 -3.58 15.39 -47.04
C TRP A 19 -4.72 16.29 -47.53
N ILE A 20 -5.49 15.85 -48.53
CA ILE A 20 -6.66 16.60 -49.03
C ILE A 20 -7.68 16.79 -47.91
N PHE A 21 -8.04 15.74 -47.18
CA PHE A 21 -8.98 15.83 -46.08
C PHE A 21 -8.48 16.77 -44.97
N LEU A 22 -7.18 16.76 -44.70
CA LEU A 22 -6.59 17.63 -43.70
C LEU A 22 -6.59 19.10 -44.13
N LEU A 23 -6.30 19.39 -45.40
CA LEU A 23 -6.44 20.75 -45.97
C LEU A 23 -7.90 21.23 -45.90
N LEU A 24 -8.85 20.38 -46.30
CA LEU A 24 -10.29 20.70 -46.21
C LEU A 24 -10.72 20.97 -44.77
N THR A 25 -10.19 20.21 -43.81
CA THR A 25 -10.41 20.44 -42.37
C THR A 25 -9.96 21.84 -41.96
N MET A 26 -8.75 22.25 -42.36
CA MET A 26 -8.21 23.58 -42.04
C MET A 26 -9.06 24.70 -42.67
N VAL A 27 -9.52 24.52 -43.90
CA VAL A 27 -10.42 25.47 -44.58
C VAL A 27 -11.76 25.55 -43.85
N ALA A 28 -12.37 24.42 -43.50
CA ALA A 28 -13.64 24.39 -42.79
C ALA A 28 -13.56 25.11 -41.44
N TRP A 29 -12.49 24.88 -40.68
CA TRP A 29 -12.26 25.59 -39.42
C TRP A 29 -11.90 27.07 -39.61
N GLY A 30 -11.18 27.42 -40.67
CA GLY A 30 -10.96 28.82 -41.06
C GLY A 30 -12.26 29.57 -41.37
N VAL A 31 -13.18 28.93 -42.11
CA VAL A 31 -14.52 29.48 -42.39
C VAL A 31 -15.33 29.59 -41.09
N SER A 32 -15.25 28.59 -40.21
CA SER A 32 -15.90 28.65 -38.89
C SER A 32 -15.42 29.84 -38.05
N LEU A 33 -14.14 30.22 -38.17
CA LEU A 33 -13.56 31.38 -37.48
C LEU A 33 -13.94 32.74 -38.08
N LEU A 34 -14.16 32.80 -39.39
CA LEU A 34 -14.39 34.05 -40.11
C LEU A 34 -15.90 34.36 -40.27
N SER A 35 -16.74 33.33 -40.24
CA SER A 35 -18.19 33.50 -40.37
C SER A 35 -18.79 34.21 -39.16
N ARG A 36 -19.59 35.26 -39.42
CA ARG A 36 -20.44 35.90 -38.40
C ARG A 36 -21.74 35.15 -38.13
N ASP A 37 -22.15 34.29 -39.06
CA ASP A 37 -23.39 33.51 -38.92
C ASP A 37 -23.15 32.24 -38.09
N ARG A 38 -23.94 32.07 -37.04
CA ARG A 38 -23.88 30.92 -36.12
C ARG A 38 -24.18 29.60 -36.82
N PHE A 39 -25.01 29.61 -37.86
CA PHE A 39 -25.34 28.39 -38.58
C PHE A 39 -24.11 27.83 -39.30
N TRP A 40 -23.44 28.67 -40.10
CA TRP A 40 -22.21 28.32 -40.79
C TRP A 40 -21.08 27.97 -39.82
N GLN A 41 -20.98 28.68 -38.69
CA GLN A 41 -19.98 28.38 -37.68
C GLN A 41 -20.12 26.95 -37.13
N ARG A 42 -21.34 26.50 -36.78
CA ARG A 42 -21.59 25.14 -36.27
C ARG A 42 -21.42 24.08 -37.35
N SER A 43 -21.99 24.30 -38.54
CA SER A 43 -21.92 23.32 -39.62
C SER A 43 -20.48 23.09 -40.08
N SER A 44 -19.70 24.16 -40.29
CA SER A 44 -18.28 24.04 -40.65
C SER A 44 -17.44 23.39 -39.56
N TRP A 45 -17.82 23.51 -38.28
CA TRP A 45 -17.16 22.84 -37.18
C TRP A 45 -17.34 21.32 -37.23
N PHE A 46 -18.57 20.82 -37.37
CA PHE A 46 -18.85 19.39 -37.47
C PHE A 46 -18.25 18.77 -38.75
N VAL A 47 -18.32 19.49 -39.87
CA VAL A 47 -17.72 19.06 -41.14
C VAL A 47 -16.20 18.91 -40.99
N GLY A 48 -15.54 19.88 -40.36
CA GLY A 48 -14.10 19.79 -40.09
C GLY A 48 -13.75 18.60 -39.19
N LEU A 49 -14.55 18.27 -38.17
CA LEU A 49 -14.32 17.08 -37.34
C LEU A 49 -14.47 15.76 -38.12
N ALA A 50 -15.47 15.67 -38.99
CA ALA A 50 -15.66 14.49 -39.84
C ALA A 50 -14.45 14.32 -40.79
N GLN A 51 -14.01 15.41 -41.42
CA GLN A 51 -12.84 15.41 -42.31
C GLN A 51 -11.54 15.07 -41.57
N ALA A 52 -11.33 15.60 -40.37
CA ALA A 52 -10.19 15.26 -39.52
C ALA A 52 -10.18 13.77 -39.16
N SER A 53 -11.35 13.21 -38.82
CA SER A 53 -11.50 11.79 -38.48
C SER A 53 -11.14 10.89 -39.68
N CYS A 54 -11.62 11.23 -40.88
CA CYS A 54 -11.26 10.53 -42.12
C CYS A 54 -9.76 10.63 -42.42
N ALA A 55 -9.15 11.82 -42.26
CA ALA A 55 -7.71 11.99 -42.43
C ALA A 55 -6.92 11.10 -41.45
N TYR A 56 -7.32 11.05 -40.18
CA TYR A 56 -6.68 10.23 -39.14
C TYR A 56 -6.75 8.74 -39.46
N LEU A 57 -7.90 8.25 -39.93
CA LEU A 57 -8.05 6.84 -40.33
C LEU A 57 -7.11 6.49 -41.49
N LEU A 58 -7.04 7.34 -42.51
CA LEU A 58 -6.18 7.12 -43.69
C LEU A 58 -4.69 7.21 -43.35
N PHE A 59 -4.30 8.12 -42.45
CA PHE A 59 -2.92 8.15 -41.99
C PHE A 59 -2.56 6.95 -41.12
N SER A 60 -3.49 6.41 -40.34
CA SER A 60 -3.21 5.27 -39.45
C SER A 60 -2.76 4.01 -40.21
N SER A 61 -3.26 3.80 -41.43
CA SER A 61 -2.83 2.67 -42.27
C SER A 61 -1.42 2.85 -42.84
N GLU A 62 -1.01 4.09 -43.11
CA GLU A 62 0.29 4.40 -43.74
C GLU A 62 1.43 4.57 -42.73
N ILE A 63 1.11 4.85 -41.47
CA ILE A 63 2.11 5.04 -40.40
C ILE A 63 3.05 3.84 -40.26
N ARG A 64 2.62 2.63 -40.62
CA ARG A 64 3.47 1.43 -40.52
C ARG A 64 4.64 1.42 -41.51
N SER A 65 4.59 2.20 -42.61
CA SER A 65 5.57 2.13 -43.70
C SER A 65 6.59 3.29 -43.71
N SER A 66 6.22 4.49 -43.27
CA SER A 66 7.06 5.71 -43.39
C SER A 66 6.87 6.68 -42.23
N MET A 67 7.61 6.49 -41.13
CA MET A 67 7.34 7.16 -39.86
C MET A 67 7.93 8.57 -39.68
N THR A 68 8.82 9.06 -40.55
CA THR A 68 9.58 10.30 -40.27
C THR A 68 8.93 11.58 -40.81
N MET A 69 8.28 11.57 -41.98
CA MET A 69 7.65 12.78 -42.54
C MET A 69 6.12 12.81 -42.42
N VAL A 70 5.48 11.66 -42.21
CA VAL A 70 4.01 11.54 -42.20
C VAL A 70 3.39 11.99 -40.86
N ALA A 71 4.17 12.08 -39.78
CA ALA A 71 3.68 12.45 -38.46
C ALA A 71 3.42 13.96 -38.28
N LEU A 72 4.11 14.84 -39.03
CA LEU A 72 3.96 16.29 -38.89
C LEU A 72 2.54 16.84 -39.20
N PRO A 73 1.86 16.44 -40.28
CA PRO A 73 0.49 16.90 -40.53
C PRO A 73 -0.50 16.59 -39.41
N TRP A 74 -0.28 15.53 -38.63
CA TRP A 74 -1.18 15.15 -37.52
C TRP A 74 -1.33 16.25 -36.48
N LEU A 75 -0.30 17.07 -36.32
CA LEU A 75 -0.26 18.16 -35.34
C LEU A 75 -1.13 19.35 -35.74
N LEU A 76 -1.47 19.50 -37.02
CA LEU A 76 -2.30 20.60 -37.50
C LEU A 76 -3.71 20.53 -36.91
N VAL A 77 -4.26 19.32 -36.75
CA VAL A 77 -5.61 19.10 -36.21
C VAL A 77 -5.75 19.59 -34.76
N PRO A 78 -4.97 19.11 -33.78
CA PRO A 78 -5.07 19.59 -32.41
C PRO A 78 -4.62 21.05 -32.25
N ALA A 79 -3.66 21.53 -33.05
CA ALA A 79 -3.28 22.94 -33.05
C ALA A 79 -4.44 23.85 -33.49
N ALA A 80 -5.13 23.49 -34.57
CA ALA A 80 -6.27 24.26 -35.06
C ALA A 80 -7.49 24.17 -34.12
N LEU A 81 -7.78 23.00 -33.54
CA LEU A 81 -8.80 22.88 -32.48
C LEU A 81 -8.49 23.77 -31.27
N THR A 82 -7.22 23.87 -30.88
CA THR A 82 -6.79 24.73 -29.77
C THR A 82 -6.95 26.21 -30.12
N GLY A 83 -6.58 26.60 -31.35
CA GLY A 83 -6.80 27.95 -31.86
C GLY A 83 -8.28 28.34 -31.91
N LEU A 84 -9.15 27.41 -32.35
CA LEU A 84 -10.61 27.58 -32.31
C LEU A 84 -11.10 27.79 -30.88
N GLY A 85 -10.69 26.95 -29.94
CA GLY A 85 -11.09 27.05 -28.53
C GLY A 85 -10.63 28.35 -27.86
N TYR A 86 -9.44 28.86 -28.23
CA TYR A 86 -8.88 30.08 -27.66
C TYR A 86 -9.64 31.34 -28.10
N ARG A 87 -10.09 31.38 -29.36
CA ARG A 87 -10.73 32.58 -29.93
C ARG A 87 -12.19 32.74 -29.51
N THR A 88 -12.91 31.64 -29.29
CA THR A 88 -14.35 31.67 -28.99
C THR A 88 -14.69 32.26 -27.61
N GLU A 89 -13.72 32.41 -26.70
CA GLU A 89 -13.96 32.89 -25.32
C GLU A 89 -13.81 34.42 -25.15
N GLY A 90 -13.23 35.13 -26.13
CA GLY A 90 -12.89 36.55 -26.02
C GLY A 90 -14.07 37.52 -26.18
N GLU A 91 -15.19 37.06 -26.69
CA GLU A 91 -16.40 37.88 -26.86
C GLU A 91 -17.43 37.53 -25.78
N ARG A 92 -18.28 38.50 -25.43
CA ARG A 92 -19.21 38.49 -24.28
C ARG A 92 -20.41 37.54 -24.51
N TRP A 93 -20.16 36.24 -24.70
CA TRP A 93 -21.17 35.25 -25.13
C TRP A 93 -21.84 34.50 -23.96
N SER A 94 -22.98 33.89 -24.30
CA SER A 94 -23.91 33.23 -23.37
C SER A 94 -23.36 31.91 -22.81
N THR A 95 -24.03 31.36 -21.79
CA THR A 95 -23.65 30.11 -21.11
C THR A 95 -23.49 28.89 -22.05
N THR A 96 -24.13 28.91 -23.22
CA THR A 96 -24.06 27.86 -24.23
C THR A 96 -22.68 27.77 -24.90
N ASP A 97 -21.96 28.89 -25.06
CA ASP A 97 -20.65 28.92 -25.73
C ASP A 97 -19.49 28.48 -24.82
N ARG A 98 -19.70 28.49 -23.51
CA ARG A 98 -18.76 27.83 -22.58
C ARG A 98 -18.70 26.32 -22.78
N ARG A 99 -19.78 25.67 -23.24
CA ARG A 99 -19.78 24.22 -23.50
C ARG A 99 -19.02 23.86 -24.77
N SER A 100 -19.14 24.66 -25.84
CA SER A 100 -18.45 24.40 -27.11
C SER A 100 -16.93 24.56 -26.98
N SER A 101 -16.46 25.59 -26.26
CA SER A 101 -15.02 25.72 -25.94
C SER A 101 -14.52 24.51 -25.15
N ARG A 102 -15.33 23.96 -24.22
CA ARG A 102 -14.95 22.78 -23.40
C ARG A 102 -14.77 21.54 -24.23
N LEU A 103 -15.68 21.35 -25.17
CA LEU A 103 -15.61 20.25 -26.13
C LEU A 103 -14.39 20.39 -27.04
N ASN A 104 -14.10 21.59 -27.56
CA ASN A 104 -12.93 21.82 -28.42
C ASN A 104 -11.61 21.49 -27.71
N LEU A 105 -11.45 21.95 -26.47
CA LEU A 105 -10.24 21.73 -25.69
C LEU A 105 -10.12 20.24 -25.28
N ALA A 106 -11.23 19.59 -24.95
CA ALA A 106 -11.26 18.14 -24.69
C ALA A 106 -10.90 17.32 -25.95
N LEU A 107 -11.41 17.71 -27.12
CA LEU A 107 -11.11 17.05 -28.40
C LEU A 107 -9.66 17.27 -28.82
N ALA A 108 -9.11 18.47 -28.64
CA ALA A 108 -7.69 18.75 -28.87
C ALA A 108 -6.81 17.88 -27.95
N THR A 109 -7.21 17.72 -26.70
CA THR A 109 -6.53 16.85 -25.73
C THR A 109 -6.58 15.38 -26.15
N GLY A 110 -7.76 14.89 -26.53
CA GLY A 110 -7.93 13.51 -27.03
C GLY A 110 -7.12 13.25 -28.31
N ALA A 111 -7.13 14.18 -29.26
CA ALA A 111 -6.35 14.08 -30.48
C ALA A 111 -4.84 14.03 -30.22
N MET A 112 -4.33 14.82 -29.27
CA MET A 112 -2.91 14.78 -28.88
C MET A 112 -2.53 13.43 -28.25
N VAL A 113 -3.36 12.90 -27.34
CA VAL A 113 -3.10 11.61 -26.69
C VAL A 113 -3.08 10.48 -27.72
N LEU A 114 -4.06 10.46 -28.64
CA LEU A 114 -4.12 9.48 -29.72
C LEU A 114 -2.92 9.59 -30.67
N GLY A 115 -2.56 10.81 -31.09
CA GLY A 115 -1.40 11.03 -31.96
C GLY A 115 -0.09 10.56 -31.32
N SER A 116 0.03 10.72 -30.00
CA SER A 116 1.22 10.28 -29.25
C SER A 116 1.31 8.76 -29.16
N GLY A 117 0.17 8.08 -28.97
CA GLY A 117 0.12 6.61 -28.97
C GLY A 117 0.53 6.00 -30.31
N LEU A 118 0.28 6.69 -31.42
CA LEU A 118 0.69 6.24 -32.76
C LEU A 118 2.16 6.54 -33.06
N ALA A 119 2.73 7.57 -32.44
CA ALA A 119 4.14 7.92 -32.57
C ALA A 119 5.07 7.01 -31.75
N ILE A 120 4.54 6.05 -30.97
CA ILE A 120 5.30 5.18 -30.06
C ILE A 120 6.48 4.44 -30.71
N TRP A 121 6.35 4.16 -32.01
CA TRP A 121 7.28 3.35 -32.78
C TRP A 121 8.48 4.12 -33.34
N SER A 122 8.46 5.46 -33.28
CA SER A 122 9.52 6.31 -33.82
C SER A 122 9.94 7.35 -32.79
N ALA A 123 11.17 7.25 -32.31
CA ALA A 123 11.75 8.15 -31.32
C ALA A 123 11.61 9.63 -31.71
N SER A 124 11.98 9.95 -32.95
CA SER A 124 11.99 11.33 -33.45
C SER A 124 10.58 11.86 -33.62
N ALA A 125 9.66 11.05 -34.15
CA ALA A 125 8.25 11.43 -34.28
C ALA A 125 7.63 11.67 -32.90
N TRP A 126 7.92 10.80 -31.93
CA TRP A 126 7.44 10.96 -30.56
C TRP A 126 7.95 12.28 -29.96
N VAL A 127 9.25 12.56 -30.02
CA VAL A 127 9.82 13.79 -29.43
C VAL A 127 9.16 15.03 -30.02
N VAL A 128 8.97 15.08 -31.34
CA VAL A 128 8.29 16.19 -32.00
C VAL A 128 6.84 16.31 -31.51
N MET A 129 6.10 15.20 -31.45
CA MET A 129 4.73 15.17 -30.93
C MET A 129 4.64 15.62 -29.48
N ALA A 130 5.59 15.20 -28.64
CA ALA A 130 5.64 15.58 -27.24
C ALA A 130 5.95 17.07 -27.07
N LEU A 131 6.91 17.63 -27.82
CA LEU A 131 7.21 19.07 -27.81
C LEU A 131 6.00 19.92 -28.24
N VAL A 132 5.30 19.50 -29.30
CA VAL A 132 4.09 20.20 -29.72
C VAL A 132 2.95 20.00 -28.73
N GLY A 133 2.84 18.82 -28.11
CA GLY A 133 1.94 18.53 -27.01
C GLY A 133 2.15 19.48 -25.81
N VAL A 134 3.41 19.73 -25.42
CA VAL A 134 3.78 20.72 -24.38
C VAL A 134 3.28 22.11 -24.78
N GLY A 135 3.54 22.55 -26.00
CA GLY A 135 3.13 23.88 -26.46
C GLY A 135 1.62 24.04 -26.48
N VAL A 136 0.91 23.07 -27.07
CA VAL A 136 -0.55 23.08 -27.16
C VAL A 136 -1.18 23.02 -25.77
N MET A 137 -0.81 22.05 -24.93
CA MET A 137 -1.36 21.93 -23.58
C MET A 137 -0.93 23.09 -22.67
N GLY A 138 0.22 23.71 -22.93
CA GLY A 138 0.65 24.95 -22.28
C GLY A 138 -0.30 26.11 -22.57
N LEU A 139 -0.71 26.29 -23.82
CA LEU A 139 -1.71 27.31 -24.20
C LEU A 139 -3.10 27.01 -23.62
N VAL A 140 -3.52 25.75 -23.67
CA VAL A 140 -4.79 25.28 -23.07
C VAL A 140 -4.81 25.55 -21.57
N SER A 141 -3.75 25.17 -20.86
CA SER A 141 -3.65 25.34 -19.40
C SER A 141 -3.54 26.79 -18.97
N TRP A 142 -2.88 27.65 -19.77
CA TRP A 142 -2.83 29.10 -19.50
C TRP A 142 -4.23 29.70 -19.42
N LYS A 143 -5.12 29.27 -20.31
CA LYS A 143 -6.51 29.69 -20.30
C LYS A 143 -7.26 29.01 -19.17
N TRP A 144 -7.16 27.69 -19.09
CA TRP A 144 -7.91 26.85 -18.16
C TRP A 144 -6.96 26.13 -17.22
N PRO A 145 -6.67 26.73 -16.05
CA PRO A 145 -5.73 26.18 -15.08
C PRO A 145 -6.37 25.01 -14.33
N VAL A 146 -6.62 23.92 -15.04
CA VAL A 146 -7.14 22.66 -14.51
C VAL A 146 -5.96 21.71 -14.34
N MET A 147 -5.92 21.04 -13.18
CA MET A 147 -4.83 20.12 -12.82
C MET A 147 -4.58 19.03 -13.88
N SER A 148 -5.62 18.48 -14.51
CA SER A 148 -5.47 17.44 -15.54
C SER A 148 -4.76 17.92 -16.79
N VAL A 149 -5.05 19.14 -17.27
CA VAL A 149 -4.40 19.73 -18.44
C VAL A 149 -2.95 20.08 -18.15
N ALA A 150 -2.68 20.66 -16.97
CA ALA A 150 -1.32 20.93 -16.52
C ALA A 150 -0.52 19.63 -16.37
N GLY A 151 -1.14 18.57 -15.84
CA GLY A 151 -0.57 17.22 -15.79
C GLY A 151 -0.22 16.67 -17.17
N LEU A 152 -1.09 16.81 -18.16
CA LEU A 152 -0.77 16.37 -19.53
C LEU A 152 0.37 17.19 -20.15
N ALA A 153 0.40 18.50 -19.95
CA ALA A 153 1.51 19.34 -20.41
C ALA A 153 2.85 18.89 -19.82
N LEU A 154 2.88 18.62 -18.50
CA LEU A 154 4.06 18.10 -17.82
C LEU A 154 4.44 16.69 -18.30
N GLY A 155 3.45 15.81 -18.49
CA GLY A 155 3.66 14.46 -19.01
C GLY A 155 4.29 14.46 -20.40
N TYR A 156 3.83 15.35 -21.29
CA TYR A 156 4.47 15.56 -22.59
C TYR A 156 5.89 16.10 -22.45
N GLY A 157 6.13 17.03 -21.52
CA GLY A 157 7.47 17.57 -21.27
C GLY A 157 8.44 16.49 -20.81
N VAL A 158 8.03 15.67 -19.84
CA VAL A 158 8.82 14.54 -19.36
C VAL A 158 9.04 13.51 -20.47
N SER A 159 8.01 13.21 -21.26
CA SER A 159 8.10 12.28 -22.37
C SER A 159 9.08 12.75 -23.45
N ALA A 160 9.06 14.04 -23.81
CA ALA A 160 10.01 14.62 -24.75
C ALA A 160 11.47 14.51 -24.27
N MET A 161 11.70 14.54 -22.95
CA MET A 161 13.03 14.34 -22.34
C MET A 161 13.42 12.87 -22.24
N LEU A 162 12.46 11.98 -21.94
CA LEU A 162 12.70 10.56 -21.73
C LEU A 162 12.96 9.78 -23.01
N VAL A 163 12.30 10.12 -24.12
CA VAL A 163 12.44 9.37 -25.37
C VAL A 163 13.87 9.43 -25.95
N PRO A 164 14.53 10.60 -26.04
CA PRO A 164 15.93 10.65 -26.46
C PRO A 164 16.83 9.84 -25.53
N PHE A 165 16.53 9.86 -24.22
CA PHE A 165 17.28 9.07 -23.25
C PHE A 165 17.12 7.56 -23.50
N TRP A 166 15.89 7.09 -23.72
CA TRP A 166 15.56 5.69 -24.00
C TRP A 166 16.32 5.14 -25.22
N TYR A 167 16.48 5.95 -26.26
CA TYR A 167 17.22 5.55 -27.47
C TYR A 167 18.73 5.80 -27.38
N SER A 168 19.19 6.51 -26.35
CA SER A 168 20.62 6.70 -26.13
C SER A 168 21.25 5.40 -25.62
N LYS A 169 22.53 5.19 -25.94
CA LYS A 169 23.32 4.06 -25.40
C LYS A 169 23.32 4.04 -23.87
N TYR A 170 23.05 5.16 -23.20
CA TYR A 170 22.96 5.22 -21.74
C TYR A 170 21.75 4.47 -21.17
N ALA A 171 20.66 4.30 -21.93
CA ALA A 171 19.47 3.59 -21.44
C ALA A 171 19.61 2.06 -21.45
N THR A 172 20.70 1.48 -21.98
CA THR A 172 20.86 0.03 -22.00
C THR A 172 21.22 -0.55 -20.64
N GLU A 173 21.74 0.27 -19.72
CA GLU A 173 22.09 -0.17 -18.37
C GLU A 173 20.96 0.21 -17.39
N PRO A 174 20.42 -0.76 -16.63
CA PRO A 174 19.32 -0.50 -15.70
C PRO A 174 19.64 0.57 -14.63
N GLN A 175 20.91 0.71 -14.25
CA GLN A 175 21.37 1.70 -13.26
C GLN A 175 21.14 3.14 -13.73
N ASN A 176 21.30 3.39 -15.04
CA ASN A 176 21.11 4.71 -15.62
C ASN A 176 19.63 5.14 -15.60
N TRP A 177 18.69 4.20 -15.71
CA TRP A 177 17.27 4.48 -15.58
C TRP A 177 16.90 5.03 -14.20
N MET A 178 17.58 4.54 -13.17
CA MET A 178 17.36 5.02 -11.81
C MET A 178 17.78 6.48 -11.65
N LEU A 179 18.97 6.85 -12.14
CA LEU A 179 19.44 8.23 -12.15
C LEU A 179 18.47 9.16 -12.89
N VAL A 180 17.89 8.70 -13.99
CA VAL A 180 16.87 9.47 -14.73
C VAL A 180 15.60 9.66 -13.91
N MET A 181 15.07 8.62 -13.28
CA MET A 181 13.86 8.76 -12.45
C MET A 181 14.10 9.70 -11.26
N VAL A 182 15.28 9.65 -10.66
CA VAL A 182 15.68 10.56 -9.59
C VAL A 182 15.82 11.99 -10.11
N GLY A 183 16.45 12.19 -11.27
CA GLY A 183 16.57 13.48 -11.93
C GLY A 183 15.20 14.08 -12.29
N LEU A 184 14.28 13.27 -12.80
CA LEU A 184 12.90 13.67 -13.07
C LEU A 184 12.15 14.05 -11.80
N THR A 185 12.33 13.30 -10.72
CA THR A 185 11.73 13.62 -9.41
C THR A 185 12.18 15.00 -8.93
N TRP A 186 13.50 15.26 -8.98
CA TRP A 186 14.05 16.59 -8.68
C TRP A 186 13.51 17.67 -9.61
N ALA A 187 13.47 17.41 -10.92
CA ALA A 187 12.97 18.36 -11.90
C ALA A 187 11.50 18.74 -11.65
N MET A 188 10.65 17.77 -11.30
CA MET A 188 9.24 18.03 -10.95
C MET A 188 9.12 18.91 -9.70
N TRP A 189 9.95 18.69 -8.67
CA TRP A 189 9.90 19.52 -7.45
C TRP A 189 10.52 20.90 -7.63
N LEU A 190 11.54 21.04 -8.46
CA LEU A 190 12.02 22.36 -8.91
C LEU A 190 10.95 23.09 -9.72
N LEU A 191 10.20 22.37 -10.57
CA LEU A 191 9.10 22.95 -11.33
C LEU A 191 7.95 23.38 -10.42
N ARG A 192 7.61 22.61 -9.38
CA ARG A 192 6.66 23.01 -8.32
C ARG A 192 7.10 24.32 -7.66
N TRP A 193 8.36 24.40 -7.25
CA TRP A 193 8.90 25.62 -6.63
C TRP A 193 8.87 26.81 -7.59
N GLY A 194 9.18 26.59 -8.87
CA GLY A 194 9.06 27.61 -9.92
C GLY A 194 7.61 28.02 -10.19
N SER A 195 6.66 27.07 -10.13
CA SER A 195 5.23 27.34 -10.38
C SER A 195 4.62 28.27 -9.33
N ASP A 196 5.12 28.21 -8.09
CA ASP A 196 4.69 29.10 -7.00
C ASP A 196 5.12 30.57 -7.24
N ARG A 197 6.06 30.80 -8.16
CA ARG A 197 6.54 32.14 -8.56
C ARG A 197 5.86 32.67 -9.83
N LEU A 198 4.96 31.90 -10.45
CA LEU A 198 4.25 32.37 -11.64
C LEU A 198 3.31 33.54 -11.30
N ARG A 199 3.21 34.50 -12.21
CA ARG A 199 2.34 35.69 -12.04
C ARG A 199 0.85 35.33 -11.90
N ASN A 200 0.43 34.21 -12.47
CA ASN A 200 -0.95 33.73 -12.38
C ASN A 200 -1.05 32.64 -11.30
N PRO A 201 -1.64 32.93 -10.13
CA PRO A 201 -1.64 32.01 -8.99
C PRO A 201 -2.42 30.71 -9.28
N LEU A 202 -3.49 30.78 -10.06
CA LEU A 202 -4.28 29.60 -10.41
C LEU A 202 -3.49 28.65 -11.31
N LEU A 203 -2.74 29.20 -12.26
CA LEU A 203 -1.87 28.41 -13.13
C LEU A 203 -0.73 27.78 -12.31
N GLY A 204 -0.13 28.57 -11.41
CA GLY A 204 0.89 28.10 -10.48
C GLY A 204 0.41 26.94 -9.60
N GLU A 205 -0.80 27.05 -9.06
CA GLU A 205 -1.42 25.99 -8.26
C GLU A 205 -1.68 24.72 -9.07
N ALA A 206 -2.25 24.84 -10.28
CA ALA A 206 -2.54 23.69 -11.13
C ALA A 206 -1.29 22.94 -11.58
N TYR A 207 -0.26 23.67 -12.04
CA TYR A 207 1.04 23.07 -12.40
C TYR A 207 1.76 22.51 -11.19
N GLY A 208 1.66 23.18 -10.05
CA GLY A 208 2.31 22.73 -8.85
C GLY A 208 1.71 21.43 -8.29
N LEU A 209 0.38 21.32 -8.25
CA LEU A 209 -0.30 20.07 -7.86
C LEU A 209 0.01 18.92 -8.83
N ALA A 210 0.03 19.21 -10.13
CA ALA A 210 0.37 18.23 -11.15
C ALA A 210 1.83 17.76 -11.05
N ALA A 211 2.77 18.68 -10.88
CA ALA A 211 4.19 18.39 -10.71
C ALA A 211 4.44 17.61 -9.42
N ASP A 212 3.74 17.93 -8.33
CA ASP A 212 3.83 17.18 -7.08
C ASP A 212 3.35 15.74 -7.25
N GLY A 213 2.18 15.53 -7.87
CA GLY A 213 1.65 14.21 -8.18
C GLY A 213 2.59 13.36 -9.05
N MET A 214 3.16 13.97 -10.10
CA MET A 214 4.14 13.29 -10.97
C MET A 214 5.46 13.00 -10.26
N GLY A 215 5.97 13.94 -9.45
CA GLY A 215 7.18 13.75 -8.65
C GLY A 215 7.05 12.56 -7.69
N TRP A 216 5.90 12.45 -7.00
CA TRP A 216 5.58 11.27 -6.21
C TRP A 216 5.53 9.99 -7.05
N GLY A 217 4.90 10.04 -8.23
CA GLY A 217 4.85 8.91 -9.17
C GLY A 217 6.24 8.41 -9.57
N PHE A 218 7.15 9.31 -9.96
CA PHE A 218 8.52 8.94 -10.31
C PHE A 218 9.32 8.41 -9.12
N ALA A 219 9.15 8.98 -7.92
CA ALA A 219 9.79 8.48 -6.71
C ALA A 219 9.32 7.06 -6.35
N VAL A 220 8.01 6.78 -6.48
CA VAL A 220 7.44 5.44 -6.27
C VAL A 220 8.00 4.46 -7.31
N LEU A 221 8.02 4.85 -8.59
CA LEU A 221 8.57 4.00 -9.65
C LEU A 221 10.06 3.71 -9.44
N ALA A 222 10.85 4.72 -9.05
CA ALA A 222 12.27 4.56 -8.75
C ALA A 222 12.49 3.59 -7.58
N MET A 223 11.73 3.74 -6.47
CA MET A 223 11.83 2.83 -5.33
C MET A 223 11.31 1.42 -5.65
N GLY A 224 10.22 1.31 -6.41
CA GLY A 224 9.68 0.04 -6.87
C GLY A 224 10.70 -0.70 -7.74
N TRP A 225 11.38 0.00 -8.64
CA TRP A 225 12.47 -0.55 -9.44
C TRP A 225 13.64 -1.05 -8.56
N MET A 226 14.08 -0.24 -7.59
CA MET A 226 15.11 -0.64 -6.61
C MET A 226 14.74 -1.89 -5.82
N PHE A 227 13.45 -2.09 -5.55
CA PHE A 227 12.94 -3.25 -4.84
C PHE A 227 12.91 -4.51 -5.72
N LEU A 228 12.49 -4.36 -6.98
CA LEU A 228 12.39 -5.47 -7.94
C LEU A 228 13.76 -6.02 -8.35
N GLU A 229 14.80 -5.19 -8.44
CA GLU A 229 16.18 -5.65 -8.73
C GLU A 229 16.89 -6.29 -7.51
N GLY A 230 16.11 -6.94 -6.64
CA GLY A 230 16.57 -7.66 -5.45
C GLY A 230 17.88 -8.43 -5.69
N GLU A 231 18.84 -8.19 -4.79
CA GLU A 231 20.22 -8.71 -4.75
C GLU A 231 21.26 -8.06 -5.69
N PHE A 232 20.96 -7.75 -6.96
CA PHE A 232 21.99 -7.23 -7.89
C PHE A 232 22.32 -5.74 -7.74
N ALA A 233 21.42 -4.96 -7.12
CA ALA A 233 21.55 -3.50 -7.09
C ALA A 233 22.56 -2.92 -6.08
N PHE A 234 23.22 -3.73 -5.24
CA PHE A 234 24.18 -3.22 -4.23
C PHE A 234 25.62 -3.10 -4.72
N ALA A 235 25.98 -3.72 -5.85
CA ALA A 235 27.37 -3.74 -6.29
C ALA A 235 27.85 -2.39 -6.89
N GLY A 236 26.94 -1.45 -7.17
CA GLY A 236 27.26 -0.17 -7.81
C GLY A 236 27.24 1.02 -6.85
N ARG A 237 28.35 1.77 -6.77
CA ARG A 237 28.39 3.10 -6.12
C ARG A 237 27.32 4.05 -6.68
N GLU A 238 26.96 3.87 -7.95
CA GLU A 238 25.96 4.67 -8.66
C GLU A 238 24.56 4.47 -8.08
N ASN A 239 24.20 3.24 -7.71
CA ASN A 239 22.89 2.95 -7.14
C ASN A 239 22.72 3.59 -5.76
N LEU A 240 23.75 3.49 -4.91
CA LEU A 240 23.75 4.15 -3.61
C LEU A 240 23.65 5.68 -3.77
N LEU A 241 24.37 6.26 -4.72
CA LEU A 241 24.29 7.69 -5.02
C LEU A 241 22.89 8.11 -5.49
N ALA A 242 22.28 7.34 -6.39
CA ALA A 242 20.91 7.60 -6.84
C ALA A 242 19.89 7.46 -5.70
N THR A 243 20.01 6.46 -4.82
CA THR A 243 19.15 6.34 -3.63
C THR A 243 19.34 7.52 -2.67
N LEU A 244 20.58 7.96 -2.42
CA LEU A 244 20.86 9.14 -1.60
C LEU A 244 20.28 10.42 -2.21
N LEU A 245 20.43 10.60 -3.53
CA LEU A 245 19.84 11.74 -4.24
C LEU A 245 18.31 11.70 -4.16
N LEU A 246 17.69 10.53 -4.29
CA LEU A 246 16.24 10.37 -4.15
C LEU A 246 15.78 10.67 -2.72
N LEU A 247 16.52 10.21 -1.71
CA LEU A 247 16.26 10.53 -0.32
C LEU A 247 16.41 12.02 -0.04
N GLY A 248 17.46 12.66 -0.54
CA GLY A 248 17.63 14.10 -0.42
C GLY A 248 16.45 14.86 -1.02
N ALA A 249 15.99 14.41 -2.18
CA ALA A 249 14.80 14.94 -2.83
C ALA A 249 13.56 14.78 -1.91
N LEU A 250 13.32 13.57 -1.41
CA LEU A 250 12.19 13.25 -0.52
C LEU A 250 12.23 14.07 0.76
N VAL A 251 13.41 14.28 1.36
CA VAL A 251 13.62 15.10 2.56
C VAL A 251 13.26 16.55 2.29
N CYS A 252 13.77 17.13 1.19
CA CYS A 252 13.44 18.49 0.80
C CYS A 252 11.92 18.65 0.62
N ARG A 253 11.28 17.69 -0.04
CA ARG A 253 9.84 17.72 -0.28
C ARG A 253 9.04 17.57 1.01
N GLN A 254 9.44 16.64 1.88
CA GLN A 254 8.76 16.35 3.15
C GLN A 254 8.78 17.54 4.11
N GLY A 255 9.87 18.32 4.11
CA GLY A 255 9.94 19.56 4.88
C GLY A 255 8.94 20.63 4.45
N TRP A 256 8.40 20.56 3.21
CA TRP A 256 7.40 21.51 2.72
C TRP A 256 5.96 21.06 2.93
N ASN A 257 5.68 19.75 2.79
CA ASN A 257 4.33 19.21 3.06
C ASN A 257 4.46 17.76 3.58
N PRO A 258 4.34 17.54 4.91
CA PRO A 258 4.50 16.22 5.48
C PRO A 258 3.30 15.32 5.13
N ASN A 259 3.50 14.41 4.17
CA ASN A 259 2.55 13.35 3.82
C ASN A 259 3.03 11.98 4.36
N LEU A 260 2.10 11.12 4.78
CA LEU A 260 2.37 9.76 5.23
C LEU A 260 3.07 8.92 4.15
N TRP A 261 2.68 9.08 2.88
CA TRP A 261 3.34 8.41 1.76
C TRP A 261 4.82 8.78 1.64
N GLY A 262 5.13 10.06 1.85
CA GLY A 262 6.51 10.54 1.87
C GLY A 262 7.32 9.96 3.01
N LEU A 263 6.73 9.86 4.21
CA LEU A 263 7.40 9.23 5.35
C LEU A 263 7.71 7.76 5.05
N GLY A 264 6.76 7.03 4.46
CA GLY A 264 6.92 5.64 4.07
C GLY A 264 8.07 5.47 3.07
N MET A 265 8.06 6.21 1.97
CA MET A 265 9.11 6.12 0.95
C MET A 265 10.48 6.57 1.45
N PHE A 266 10.53 7.62 2.27
CA PHE A 266 11.78 8.03 2.91
C PHE A 266 12.31 6.92 3.82
N SER A 267 11.46 6.32 4.66
CA SER A 267 11.87 5.21 5.53
C SER A 267 12.33 3.98 4.74
N LEU A 268 11.70 3.69 3.61
CA LEU A 268 12.08 2.59 2.71
C LEU A 268 13.45 2.85 2.06
N GLY A 269 13.66 4.05 1.51
CA GLY A 269 14.95 4.41 0.93
C GLY A 269 16.07 4.45 1.98
N LEU A 270 15.79 4.95 3.19
CA LEU A 270 16.77 4.99 4.27
C LEU A 270 17.10 3.57 4.76
N ALA A 271 16.09 2.71 4.88
CA ALA A 271 16.28 1.29 5.13
C ALA A 271 17.18 0.64 4.06
N ARG A 272 16.95 0.98 2.78
CA ARG A 272 17.77 0.50 1.67
C ARG A 272 19.22 0.98 1.74
N VAL A 273 19.45 2.25 2.07
CA VAL A 273 20.81 2.80 2.27
C VAL A 273 21.50 2.13 3.43
N LEU A 274 20.82 1.94 4.57
CA LEU A 274 21.38 1.26 5.74
C LEU A 274 21.82 -0.17 5.39
N LEU A 275 21.00 -0.91 4.65
CA LEU A 275 21.34 -2.25 4.17
C LEU A 275 22.56 -2.25 3.24
N GLY A 276 22.73 -1.22 2.41
CA GLY A 276 23.88 -1.11 1.51
C GLY A 276 25.19 -0.66 2.19
N LEU A 277 25.09 0.01 3.35
CA LEU A 277 26.26 0.42 4.14
C LEU A 277 26.80 -0.69 5.04
N LEU A 278 25.99 -1.73 5.30
CA LEU A 278 26.38 -2.86 6.13
C LEU A 278 27.37 -3.77 5.38
N PRO A 279 28.47 -4.22 6.03
CA PRO A 279 29.39 -5.21 5.44
C PRO A 279 28.65 -6.46 4.95
N ALA A 280 29.13 -7.06 3.85
CA ALA A 280 28.61 -8.33 3.36
C ALA A 280 28.64 -9.39 4.49
N GLY A 281 27.51 -10.07 4.72
CA GLY A 281 27.34 -11.05 5.80
C GLY A 281 26.85 -10.48 7.14
N SER A 282 26.75 -9.15 7.30
CA SER A 282 26.16 -8.53 8.50
C SER A 282 24.65 -8.21 8.35
N GLY A 283 24.03 -8.70 7.27
CA GLY A 283 22.61 -8.50 6.98
C GLY A 283 21.68 -8.95 8.11
N ASP A 284 22.08 -9.97 8.87
CA ASP A 284 21.33 -10.45 10.02
C ASP A 284 21.12 -9.34 11.06
N TRP A 285 22.13 -8.49 11.29
CA TRP A 285 22.09 -7.40 12.27
C TRP A 285 21.33 -6.16 11.79
N ALA A 286 20.86 -6.13 10.54
CA ALA A 286 20.24 -4.94 9.95
C ALA A 286 19.06 -4.41 10.78
N GLY A 287 18.19 -5.29 11.29
CA GLY A 287 17.04 -4.89 12.11
C GLY A 287 17.46 -4.18 13.41
N ALA A 288 18.53 -4.65 14.07
CA ALA A 288 19.06 -4.03 15.28
C ALA A 288 19.71 -2.67 15.00
N VAL A 289 20.53 -2.60 13.94
CA VAL A 289 21.16 -1.35 13.50
C VAL A 289 20.10 -0.32 13.13
N ALA A 290 19.06 -0.75 12.41
CA ALA A 290 17.90 0.07 12.08
C ALA A 290 17.19 0.59 13.33
N GLY A 291 16.97 -0.27 14.34
CA GLY A 291 16.46 0.11 15.65
C GLY A 291 17.28 1.21 16.32
N GLY A 292 18.62 1.05 16.35
CA GLY A 292 19.54 2.04 16.90
C GLY A 292 19.50 3.37 16.15
N VAL A 293 19.51 3.33 14.81
CA VAL A 293 19.41 4.54 13.96
C VAL A 293 18.06 5.24 14.15
N ALA A 294 16.97 4.50 14.24
CA ALA A 294 15.64 5.06 14.52
C ALA A 294 15.61 5.80 15.86
N ILE A 295 16.18 5.21 16.92
CA ILE A 295 16.30 5.86 18.22
C ILE A 295 17.15 7.14 18.12
N ALA A 296 18.28 7.09 17.42
CA ALA A 296 19.13 8.26 17.21
C ALA A 296 18.41 9.39 16.46
N ILE A 297 17.65 9.07 15.41
CA ILE A 297 16.84 10.05 14.66
C ILE A 297 15.75 10.65 15.55
N ASP A 298 15.12 9.85 16.43
CA ASP A 298 14.07 10.34 17.35
C ASP A 298 14.63 11.33 18.40
N PHE A 299 15.93 11.28 18.70
CA PHE A 299 16.60 12.29 19.54
C PHE A 299 16.89 13.61 18.82
N LEU A 300 16.85 13.65 17.49
CA LEU A 300 17.04 14.89 16.75
C LEU A 300 15.85 15.86 16.98
N PRO A 301 16.09 17.17 16.99
CA PRO A 301 15.06 18.18 17.24
C PRO A 301 14.06 18.36 16.07
N VAL A 302 14.28 17.69 14.93
CA VAL A 302 13.45 17.85 13.72
C VAL A 302 12.14 17.07 13.87
N ARG A 303 11.04 17.79 14.14
CA ARG A 303 9.72 17.22 14.49
C ARG A 303 9.17 16.24 13.44
N ASP A 304 9.39 16.51 12.16
CA ASP A 304 8.82 15.71 11.06
C ASP A 304 9.55 14.38 10.89
N TRP A 305 10.85 14.33 11.19
CA TRP A 305 11.68 13.13 11.02
C TRP A 305 11.44 12.10 12.11
N ARG A 306 10.94 12.53 13.27
CA ARG A 306 10.52 11.61 14.33
C ARG A 306 9.47 10.62 13.82
N ARG A 307 8.55 11.05 12.96
CA ARG A 307 7.52 10.16 12.41
C ARG A 307 8.10 9.10 11.46
N SER A 308 9.13 9.43 10.67
CA SER A 308 9.74 8.45 9.77
C SER A 308 10.62 7.46 10.53
N SER A 309 11.24 7.89 11.64
CA SER A 309 12.06 7.03 12.49
C SER A 309 11.27 5.81 12.99
N TRP A 310 9.98 5.97 13.25
CA TRP A 310 9.13 4.89 13.73
C TRP A 310 8.87 3.81 12.68
N LEU A 311 8.96 4.11 11.38
CA LEU A 311 8.74 3.11 10.33
C LEU A 311 10.01 2.34 9.98
N LEU A 312 11.18 2.92 10.29
CA LEU A 312 12.46 2.44 9.78
C LEU A 312 12.83 1.01 10.22
N PRO A 313 12.74 0.61 11.50
CA PRO A 313 13.11 -0.76 11.89
C PRO A 313 12.18 -1.80 11.26
N GLY A 314 10.88 -1.50 11.17
CA GLY A 314 9.89 -2.35 10.52
C GLY A 314 10.11 -2.46 9.01
N MET A 315 10.46 -1.37 8.32
CA MET A 315 10.79 -1.41 6.90
C MET A 315 12.05 -2.24 6.62
N VAL A 316 13.09 -2.12 7.46
CA VAL A 316 14.28 -2.95 7.34
C VAL A 316 13.91 -4.42 7.53
N VAL A 317 13.14 -4.76 8.57
CA VAL A 317 12.68 -6.14 8.81
C VAL A 317 11.87 -6.68 7.62
N LEU A 318 10.95 -5.89 7.07
CA LEU A 318 10.17 -6.30 5.89
C LEU A 318 11.06 -6.54 4.66
N LEU A 319 12.10 -5.73 4.48
CA LEU A 319 13.03 -5.84 3.35
C LEU A 319 13.97 -7.04 3.47
N THR A 320 14.46 -7.34 4.67
CA THR A 320 15.34 -8.50 4.91
C THR A 320 14.56 -9.81 5.05
N GLY A 321 13.24 -9.73 5.26
CA GLY A 321 12.33 -10.87 5.22
C GLY A 321 12.70 -11.98 6.23
N PRO A 322 12.56 -13.27 5.85
CA PRO A 322 12.76 -14.40 6.77
C PRO A 322 14.23 -14.70 7.11
N VAL A 323 15.19 -13.99 6.50
CA VAL A 323 16.64 -14.23 6.67
C VAL A 323 17.17 -13.63 7.97
N ILE A 324 16.42 -12.71 8.60
CA ILE A 324 16.86 -12.02 9.81
C ILE A 324 17.02 -13.01 10.96
N GLY A 325 18.12 -12.89 11.71
CA GLY A 325 18.31 -13.69 12.91
C GLY A 325 17.37 -13.31 14.06
N VAL A 326 17.19 -14.24 15.01
CA VAL A 326 16.34 -14.06 16.20
C VAL A 326 16.74 -12.81 17.01
N VAL A 327 18.03 -12.67 17.33
CA VAL A 327 18.53 -11.59 18.20
C VAL A 327 18.25 -10.20 17.61
N PRO A 328 18.59 -9.92 16.33
CA PRO A 328 18.26 -8.65 15.68
C PRO A 328 16.77 -8.33 15.65
N LEU A 329 15.92 -9.34 15.48
CA LEU A 329 14.48 -9.17 15.44
C LEU A 329 13.90 -8.81 16.83
N LEU A 330 14.39 -9.46 17.89
CA LEU A 330 14.07 -9.10 19.28
C LEU A 330 14.57 -7.69 19.64
N LEU A 331 15.78 -7.31 19.20
CA LEU A 331 16.32 -5.97 19.40
C LEU A 331 15.52 -4.90 18.66
N ALA A 332 15.07 -5.19 17.43
CA ALA A 332 14.16 -4.31 16.71
C ALA A 332 12.82 -4.16 17.45
N GLY A 333 12.26 -5.26 17.97
CA GLY A 333 11.08 -5.25 18.83
C GLY A 333 11.26 -4.42 20.10
N ALA A 334 12.41 -4.55 20.76
CA ALA A 334 12.77 -3.75 21.94
C ALA A 334 12.92 -2.26 21.60
N ALA A 335 13.50 -1.91 20.45
CA ALA A 335 13.58 -0.54 19.97
C ALA A 335 12.18 0.07 19.76
N TYR A 336 11.24 -0.69 19.19
CA TYR A 336 9.84 -0.29 19.11
C TYR A 336 9.18 -0.10 20.47
N GLY A 337 9.43 -1.00 21.43
CA GLY A 337 8.97 -0.88 22.81
C GLY A 337 9.49 0.40 23.48
N PHE A 338 10.77 0.71 23.30
CA PHE A 338 11.38 1.94 23.80
C PHE A 338 10.76 3.19 23.16
N LEU A 339 10.59 3.20 21.83
CA LEU A 339 9.94 4.30 21.12
C LEU A 339 8.48 4.50 21.54
N ALA A 340 7.76 3.40 21.80
CA ALA A 340 6.39 3.42 22.31
C ALA A 340 6.31 4.05 23.70
N LEU A 341 7.23 3.68 24.60
CA LEU A 341 7.33 4.21 25.96
C LEU A 341 7.66 5.71 25.94
N LYS A 342 8.69 6.12 25.20
CA LYS A 342 9.15 7.50 25.11
C LYS A 342 8.07 8.43 24.52
N ASN A 343 7.39 8.00 23.46
CA ASN A 343 6.39 8.81 22.77
C ASN A 343 4.97 8.65 23.34
N GLN A 344 4.78 7.80 24.36
CA GLN A 344 3.48 7.45 24.92
C GLN A 344 2.46 6.95 23.87
N ARG A 345 2.95 6.33 22.80
CA ARG A 345 2.13 5.82 21.69
C ARG A 345 2.06 4.30 21.77
N VAL A 346 0.98 3.80 22.37
CA VAL A 346 0.76 2.36 22.57
C VAL A 346 0.76 1.59 21.24
N GLY A 347 0.29 2.18 20.15
CA GLY A 347 0.28 1.52 18.83
C GLY A 347 1.65 1.03 18.35
N LEU A 348 2.75 1.70 18.70
CA LEU A 348 4.11 1.25 18.35
C LEU A 348 4.52 0.00 19.14
N SER A 349 3.97 -0.20 20.34
CA SER A 349 4.26 -1.40 21.14
C SER A 349 3.69 -2.66 20.51
N TYR A 350 2.64 -2.57 19.69
CA TYR A 350 2.09 -3.72 18.96
C TYR A 350 3.00 -4.18 17.83
N VAL A 351 3.65 -3.24 17.15
CA VAL A 351 4.67 -3.58 16.15
C VAL A 351 5.86 -4.25 16.84
N GLY A 352 6.30 -3.71 17.99
CA GLY A 352 7.36 -4.32 18.78
C GLY A 352 7.02 -5.72 19.29
N LEU A 353 5.79 -5.94 19.72
CA LEU A 353 5.27 -7.22 20.17
C LEU A 353 5.17 -8.23 19.02
N ALA A 354 4.65 -7.84 17.86
CA ALA A 354 4.57 -8.70 16.68
C ALA A 354 5.96 -9.13 16.19
N LEU A 355 6.95 -8.22 16.26
CA LEU A 355 8.34 -8.56 15.99
C LEU A 355 8.89 -9.51 17.07
N ALA A 356 8.63 -9.26 18.35
CA ALA A 356 9.05 -10.18 19.41
C ALA A 356 8.48 -11.59 19.21
N ASP A 357 7.20 -11.71 18.89
CA ASP A 357 6.51 -12.98 18.64
C ASP A 357 7.13 -13.73 17.46
N TRP A 358 7.38 -13.04 16.35
CA TRP A 358 8.05 -13.63 15.20
C TRP A 358 9.46 -14.11 15.58
N GLY A 359 10.21 -13.34 16.37
CA GLY A 359 11.55 -13.73 16.82
C GLY A 359 11.53 -14.98 17.69
N ILE A 360 10.56 -15.07 18.60
CA ILE A 360 10.38 -16.26 19.45
C ILE A 360 9.96 -17.47 18.61
N TRP A 361 9.03 -17.30 17.65
CA TRP A 361 8.63 -18.40 16.76
C TRP A 361 9.78 -18.90 15.91
N GLN A 362 10.61 -18.00 15.39
CA GLN A 362 11.81 -18.38 14.65
C GLN A 362 12.79 -19.14 15.55
N TRP A 363 12.99 -18.68 16.79
CA TRP A 363 13.82 -19.37 17.78
C TRP A 363 13.30 -20.77 18.10
N LEU A 364 11.98 -20.94 18.30
CA LEU A 364 11.35 -22.25 18.51
C LEU A 364 11.60 -23.18 17.31
N GLY A 365 11.45 -22.67 16.09
CA GLY A 365 11.73 -23.40 14.85
C GLY A 365 13.18 -23.84 14.74
N LEU A 366 14.14 -22.95 15.06
CA LEU A 366 15.57 -23.26 15.04
C LEU A 366 15.95 -24.35 16.06
N ASN A 367 15.29 -24.38 17.22
CA ASN A 367 15.50 -25.40 18.25
C ASN A 367 14.67 -26.68 18.02
N SER A 368 14.02 -26.82 16.86
CA SER A 368 13.15 -27.95 16.53
C SER A 368 12.01 -28.20 17.54
N VAL A 369 11.59 -27.14 18.25
CA VAL A 369 10.43 -27.22 19.14
C VAL A 369 9.17 -27.19 18.28
N ARG A 370 8.55 -28.36 18.11
CA ARG A 370 7.35 -28.56 17.28
C ARG A 370 6.05 -28.56 18.08
N ASP A 371 6.13 -28.52 19.41
CA ASP A 371 4.95 -28.56 20.27
C ASP A 371 4.13 -27.27 20.07
N PRO A 372 2.86 -27.36 19.63
CA PRO A 372 2.04 -26.18 19.33
C PRO A 372 1.75 -25.34 20.58
N LEU A 373 1.88 -25.93 21.77
CA LEU A 373 1.73 -25.25 23.05
C LEU A 373 2.60 -24.00 23.15
N TRP A 374 3.86 -24.04 22.72
CA TRP A 374 4.77 -22.90 22.83
C TRP A 374 4.41 -21.76 21.87
N TYR A 375 4.00 -22.08 20.64
CA TYR A 375 3.54 -21.08 19.68
C TYR A 375 2.27 -20.37 20.15
N VAL A 376 1.32 -21.16 20.67
CA VAL A 376 0.06 -20.65 21.24
C VAL A 376 0.31 -19.87 22.53
N ALA A 377 1.29 -20.26 23.34
CA ALA A 377 1.69 -19.53 24.55
C ALA A 377 2.14 -18.10 24.23
N VAL A 378 3.01 -17.95 23.21
CA VAL A 378 3.48 -16.65 22.73
C VAL A 378 2.31 -15.79 22.27
N LEU A 379 1.44 -16.34 21.41
CA LEU A 379 0.25 -15.63 20.92
C LEU A 379 -0.69 -15.21 22.06
N SER A 380 -0.90 -16.10 23.04
CA SER A 380 -1.77 -15.85 24.20
C SER A 380 -1.18 -14.78 25.12
N ALA A 381 0.14 -14.80 25.34
CA ALA A 381 0.84 -13.77 26.10
C ALA A 381 0.68 -12.40 25.43
N SER A 382 0.79 -12.33 24.11
CA SER A 382 0.59 -11.11 23.34
C SER A 382 -0.84 -10.57 23.43
N LEU A 383 -1.85 -11.43 23.34
CA LEU A 383 -3.25 -11.04 23.56
C LEU A 383 -3.49 -10.51 24.99
N ILE A 384 -2.92 -11.18 26.00
CA ILE A 384 -3.00 -10.71 27.38
C ILE A 384 -2.33 -9.34 27.53
N TYR A 385 -1.16 -9.13 26.93
CA TYR A 385 -0.47 -7.84 26.92
C TYR A 385 -1.34 -6.74 26.30
N VAL A 386 -1.91 -6.97 25.11
CA VAL A 386 -2.80 -6.00 24.43
C VAL A 386 -3.99 -5.64 25.32
N SER A 387 -4.59 -6.61 26.01
CA SER A 387 -5.72 -6.37 26.93
C SER A 387 -5.37 -5.49 28.14
N HIS A 388 -4.09 -5.35 28.49
CA HIS A 388 -3.61 -4.54 29.61
C HIS A 388 -3.16 -3.15 29.17
N VAL A 389 -2.47 -3.05 28.03
CA VAL A 389 -1.78 -1.81 27.62
C VAL A 389 -2.65 -0.90 26.75
N GLU A 390 -3.63 -1.44 26.01
CA GLU A 390 -4.48 -0.64 25.10
C GLU A 390 -5.36 0.37 25.86
N ARG A 391 -5.13 1.67 25.64
CA ARG A 391 -5.87 2.75 26.30
C ARG A 391 -7.35 2.76 25.92
N THR A 392 -7.69 2.41 24.68
CA THR A 392 -9.10 2.37 24.24
C THR A 392 -9.88 1.27 24.95
N LEU A 393 -9.24 0.13 25.25
CA LEU A 393 -9.82 -0.96 26.05
C LEU A 393 -9.87 -0.65 27.55
N GLN A 394 -9.16 0.37 28.02
CA GLN A 394 -9.23 0.82 29.42
C GLN A 394 -10.48 1.65 29.70
N ALA A 395 -11.11 2.24 28.69
CA ALA A 395 -12.36 3.00 28.83
C ALA A 395 -13.47 2.13 29.45
N ASP A 396 -14.31 2.74 30.29
CA ASP A 396 -15.37 2.03 31.01
C ASP A 396 -16.39 1.36 30.08
N ASN A 397 -16.59 1.94 28.89
CA ASN A 397 -17.47 1.39 27.86
C ASN A 397 -16.92 0.11 27.19
N GLN A 398 -15.63 -0.23 27.39
CA GLN A 398 -14.97 -1.38 26.75
C GLN A 398 -14.58 -2.48 27.76
N ARG A 399 -15.17 -2.45 28.96
CA ARG A 399 -14.90 -3.45 30.03
C ARG A 399 -15.21 -4.88 29.58
N GLU A 400 -16.28 -5.07 28.81
CA GLU A 400 -16.68 -6.39 28.29
C GLU A 400 -15.67 -6.93 27.28
N LEU A 401 -15.27 -6.10 26.30
CA LEU A 401 -14.30 -6.50 25.28
C LEU A 401 -12.96 -6.91 25.92
N ARG A 402 -12.49 -6.16 26.92
CA ARG A 402 -11.29 -6.49 27.69
C ARG A 402 -11.43 -7.82 28.44
N HIS A 403 -12.61 -8.11 28.99
CA HIS A 403 -12.89 -9.39 29.65
C HIS A 403 -12.84 -10.54 28.65
N TRP A 404 -13.54 -10.42 27.53
CA TRP A 404 -13.56 -11.44 26.47
C TRP A 404 -12.19 -11.71 25.88
N LEU A 405 -11.36 -10.68 25.67
CA LEU A 405 -10.01 -10.86 25.12
C LEU A 405 -9.10 -11.65 26.08
N ARG A 406 -9.25 -11.44 27.40
CA ARG A 406 -8.53 -12.22 28.42
C ARG A 406 -9.03 -13.66 28.49
N VAL A 407 -10.36 -13.87 28.45
CA VAL A 407 -10.97 -15.20 28.41
C VAL A 407 -10.48 -15.96 27.18
N LEU A 408 -10.51 -15.32 26.00
CA LEU A 408 -10.06 -15.91 24.73
C LEU A 408 -8.59 -16.32 24.79
N ALA A 409 -7.70 -15.42 25.24
CA ALA A 409 -6.26 -15.71 25.32
C ALA A 409 -5.97 -16.89 26.26
N LEU A 410 -6.60 -16.92 27.43
CA LEU A 410 -6.43 -18.01 28.39
C LEU A 410 -7.05 -19.32 27.88
N ALA A 411 -8.24 -19.24 27.28
CA ALA A 411 -8.91 -20.40 26.72
C ALA A 411 -8.09 -21.01 25.59
N LEU A 412 -7.51 -20.20 24.72
CA LEU A 412 -6.63 -20.65 23.64
C LEU A 412 -5.42 -21.43 24.20
N PHE A 413 -4.71 -20.83 25.16
CA PHE A 413 -3.56 -21.46 25.80
C PHE A 413 -3.92 -22.76 26.54
N SER A 414 -4.95 -22.71 27.39
CA SER A 414 -5.42 -23.87 28.17
C SER A 414 -5.97 -24.99 27.28
N PHE A 415 -6.68 -24.64 26.21
CA PHE A 415 -7.24 -25.62 25.29
C PHE A 415 -6.12 -26.36 24.53
N THR A 416 -5.11 -25.64 24.04
CA THR A 416 -3.96 -26.29 23.41
C THR A 416 -3.20 -27.17 24.40
N ALA A 417 -2.98 -26.70 25.64
CA ALA A 417 -2.38 -27.51 26.70
C ALA A 417 -3.20 -28.77 27.02
N PHE A 418 -4.53 -28.67 26.94
CA PHE A 418 -5.43 -29.80 27.12
C PHE A 418 -5.30 -30.79 25.98
N VAL A 419 -5.28 -30.34 24.71
CA VAL A 419 -5.17 -31.23 23.54
C VAL A 419 -3.86 -32.03 23.59
N GLU A 420 -2.75 -31.39 23.94
CA GLU A 420 -1.40 -31.96 24.03
C GLU A 420 -1.16 -32.96 25.19
N ILE A 421 -2.20 -33.34 25.95
CA ILE A 421 -2.07 -34.38 27.00
C ILE A 421 -1.92 -35.77 26.35
N GLY A 422 -0.72 -36.12 25.88
CA GLY A 422 -0.40 -37.45 25.36
C GLY A 422 0.20 -38.37 26.42
N THR A 423 0.93 -37.80 27.38
CA THR A 423 1.69 -38.55 28.40
C THR A 423 1.26 -38.17 29.81
N TRP A 424 1.57 -39.05 30.79
CA TRP A 424 1.27 -38.80 32.20
C TRP A 424 1.87 -37.47 32.71
N ASN A 425 3.12 -37.17 32.35
CA ASN A 425 3.80 -35.95 32.78
C ASN A 425 3.16 -34.69 32.20
N GLN A 426 2.72 -34.74 30.93
CA GLN A 426 1.97 -33.64 30.30
C GLN A 426 0.62 -33.43 30.97
N GLY A 427 -0.08 -34.51 31.34
CA GLY A 427 -1.34 -34.44 32.08
C GLY A 427 -1.18 -33.74 33.43
N LEU A 428 -0.16 -34.11 34.21
CA LEU A 428 0.15 -33.43 35.48
C LEU A 428 0.52 -31.96 35.27
N PHE A 429 1.29 -31.64 34.22
CA PHE A 429 1.62 -30.26 33.88
C PHE A 429 0.35 -29.43 33.59
N THR A 430 -0.59 -29.95 32.80
CA THR A 430 -1.85 -29.24 32.49
C THR A 430 -2.74 -29.06 33.72
N ILE A 431 -2.76 -30.01 34.66
CA ILE A 431 -3.46 -29.87 35.94
C ILE A 431 -2.85 -28.75 36.78
N LEU A 432 -1.51 -28.74 36.92
CA LEU A 432 -0.79 -27.69 37.65
C LEU A 432 -0.98 -26.32 36.99
N LEU A 433 -0.99 -26.27 35.66
CA LEU A 433 -1.27 -25.06 34.89
C LEU A 433 -2.68 -24.55 35.15
N GLY A 434 -3.70 -25.41 35.12
CA GLY A 434 -5.09 -25.04 35.43
C GLY A 434 -5.23 -24.47 36.85
N LEU A 435 -4.61 -25.11 37.85
CA LEU A 435 -4.55 -24.62 39.22
C LEU A 435 -3.81 -23.27 39.32
N GLY A 436 -2.68 -23.13 38.65
CA GLY A 436 -1.88 -21.90 38.63
C GLY A 436 -2.65 -20.73 38.04
N ILE A 437 -3.35 -20.93 36.92
CA ILE A 437 -4.22 -19.90 36.31
C ILE A 437 -5.38 -19.55 37.25
N GLY A 438 -6.02 -20.55 37.88
CA GLY A 438 -7.08 -20.33 38.86
C GLY A 438 -6.61 -19.49 40.05
N ALA A 439 -5.45 -19.83 40.62
CA ALA A 439 -4.82 -19.11 41.72
C ALA A 439 -4.44 -17.67 41.33
N LEU A 440 -3.89 -17.48 40.12
CA LEU A 440 -3.64 -16.14 39.56
C LEU A 440 -4.93 -15.33 39.43
N GLY A 441 -6.05 -15.96 39.08
CA GLY A 441 -7.36 -15.29 39.05
C GLY A 441 -7.85 -14.81 40.41
N ILE A 442 -7.58 -15.57 41.47
CA ILE A 442 -7.87 -15.16 42.85
C ILE A 442 -6.96 -14.00 43.26
N LEU A 443 -5.66 -14.11 42.99
CA LEU A 443 -4.65 -13.11 43.36
C LEU A 443 -4.90 -11.76 42.66
N LEU A 444 -5.18 -11.80 41.36
CA LEU A 444 -5.43 -10.61 40.53
C LEU A 444 -6.89 -10.12 40.62
N ARG A 445 -7.77 -10.86 41.32
CA ARG A 445 -9.21 -10.59 41.43
C ARG A 445 -9.92 -10.48 40.08
N THR A 446 -9.53 -11.32 39.13
CA THR A 446 -10.02 -11.31 37.75
C THR A 446 -10.81 -12.58 37.44
N ARG A 447 -12.15 -12.45 37.32
CA ARG A 447 -13.08 -13.58 37.11
C ARG A 447 -12.73 -14.48 35.91
N ALA A 448 -12.19 -13.90 34.84
CA ALA A 448 -11.80 -14.62 33.63
C ALA A 448 -10.79 -15.76 33.92
N TYR A 449 -9.73 -15.46 34.68
CA TYR A 449 -8.68 -16.43 35.00
C TYR A 449 -9.22 -17.52 35.92
N LEU A 450 -10.07 -17.15 36.89
CA LEU A 450 -10.69 -18.12 37.79
C LEU A 450 -11.55 -19.13 37.03
N TYR A 451 -12.44 -18.65 36.15
CA TYR A 451 -13.35 -19.54 35.42
C TYR A 451 -12.62 -20.42 34.42
N VAL A 452 -11.74 -19.85 33.58
CA VAL A 452 -11.00 -20.63 32.59
C VAL A 452 -10.06 -21.62 33.26
N GLY A 453 -9.35 -21.21 34.32
CA GLY A 453 -8.47 -22.09 35.10
C GLY A 453 -9.23 -23.25 35.75
N THR A 454 -10.38 -22.98 36.37
CA THR A 454 -11.22 -24.02 36.99
C THR A 454 -11.74 -25.03 35.97
N VAL A 455 -12.25 -24.56 34.83
CA VAL A 455 -12.72 -25.43 33.75
C VAL A 455 -11.59 -26.30 33.21
N THR A 456 -10.41 -25.70 32.99
CA THR A 456 -9.23 -26.41 32.48
C THR A 456 -8.75 -27.45 33.48
N PHE A 457 -8.69 -27.11 34.77
CA PHE A 457 -8.35 -28.02 35.86
C PHE A 457 -9.31 -29.22 35.90
N VAL A 458 -10.62 -28.98 35.92
CA VAL A 458 -11.64 -30.04 35.93
C VAL A 458 -11.51 -30.94 34.70
N MET A 459 -11.40 -30.36 33.51
CA MET A 459 -11.23 -31.12 32.27
C MET A 459 -9.94 -31.96 32.27
N ALA A 460 -8.83 -31.39 32.74
CA ALA A 460 -7.54 -32.09 32.83
C ALA A 460 -7.60 -33.25 33.84
N VAL A 461 -8.22 -33.05 35.01
CA VAL A 461 -8.42 -34.11 36.01
C VAL A 461 -9.31 -35.21 35.47
N LEU A 462 -10.40 -34.88 34.79
CA LEU A 462 -11.29 -35.87 34.16
C LEU A 462 -10.55 -36.68 33.09
N ARG A 463 -9.81 -36.02 32.19
CA ARG A 463 -9.01 -36.70 31.16
C ARG A 463 -7.92 -37.58 31.78
N GLN A 464 -7.22 -37.09 32.79
CA GLN A 464 -6.17 -37.85 33.46
C GLN A 464 -6.74 -39.06 34.20
N SER A 465 -7.87 -38.88 34.87
CA SER A 465 -8.61 -39.97 35.51
C SER A 465 -9.03 -41.00 34.47
N TRP A 466 -9.55 -40.58 33.31
CA TRP A 466 -9.92 -41.47 32.22
C TRP A 466 -8.73 -42.29 31.71
N VAL A 467 -7.59 -41.66 31.42
CA VAL A 467 -6.37 -42.35 30.96
C VAL A 467 -5.84 -43.30 32.03
N PHE A 468 -5.90 -42.90 33.30
CA PHE A 468 -5.47 -43.74 34.41
C PHE A 468 -6.37 -44.99 34.57
N ILE A 469 -7.68 -44.78 34.51
CA ILE A 469 -8.71 -45.82 34.52
C ILE A 469 -8.53 -46.80 33.35
N SER A 470 -8.27 -46.30 32.14
CA SER A 470 -8.07 -47.15 30.95
C SER A 470 -6.79 -47.97 31.00
N ASN A 471 -5.72 -47.41 31.60
CA ASN A 471 -4.42 -48.09 31.68
C ASN A 471 -4.35 -49.09 32.84
N TYR A 472 -5.12 -48.88 33.90
CA TYR A 472 -5.15 -49.74 35.08
C TYR A 472 -6.55 -50.34 35.28
N SER A 473 -6.82 -51.46 34.61
CA SER A 473 -8.10 -52.18 34.68
C SER A 473 -8.54 -52.51 36.12
N MET A 474 -7.59 -52.76 37.03
CA MET A 474 -7.90 -53.01 38.45
C MET A 474 -8.55 -51.79 39.13
N LEU A 475 -8.20 -50.58 38.70
CA LEU A 475 -8.71 -49.35 39.29
C LEU A 475 -10.14 -49.03 38.85
N LEU A 476 -10.53 -49.43 37.64
CA LEU A 476 -11.94 -49.40 37.19
C LEU A 476 -12.85 -50.16 38.15
N TRP A 477 -12.42 -51.34 38.60
CA TRP A 477 -13.18 -52.15 39.55
C TRP A 477 -13.26 -51.48 40.92
N VAL A 478 -12.15 -50.96 41.43
CA VAL A 478 -12.13 -50.26 42.73
C VAL A 478 -13.01 -49.00 42.69
N LEU A 479 -12.92 -48.19 41.63
CA LEU A 479 -13.77 -47.00 41.47
C LEU A 479 -15.23 -47.38 41.24
N GLY A 480 -15.52 -48.41 40.44
CA GLY A 480 -16.88 -48.88 40.19
C GLY A 480 -17.56 -49.36 41.47
N ILE A 481 -16.87 -50.17 42.28
CA ILE A 481 -17.34 -50.62 43.59
C ILE A 481 -17.48 -49.43 44.54
N GLY A 482 -16.48 -48.55 44.60
CA GLY A 482 -16.51 -47.36 45.46
C GLY A 482 -17.64 -46.39 45.14
N LEU A 483 -17.87 -46.11 43.85
CA LEU A 483 -18.98 -45.28 43.37
C LEU A 483 -20.32 -45.96 43.66
N GLY A 484 -20.42 -47.28 43.50
CA GLY A 484 -21.61 -48.05 43.87
C GLY A 484 -21.95 -47.91 45.35
N ILE A 485 -20.95 -48.07 46.23
CA ILE A 485 -21.11 -47.88 47.68
C ILE A 485 -21.50 -46.42 48.00
N LEU A 486 -20.88 -45.44 47.35
CA LEU A 486 -21.20 -44.02 47.54
C LEU A 486 -22.63 -43.69 47.09
N LEU A 487 -23.10 -44.23 45.96
CA LEU A 487 -24.48 -44.03 45.49
C LEU A 487 -25.49 -44.66 46.43
N ILE A 488 -25.22 -45.86 46.95
CA ILE A 488 -26.06 -46.48 47.98
C ILE A 488 -26.10 -45.61 49.24
N TRP A 489 -24.96 -45.05 49.66
CA TRP A 489 -24.88 -44.18 50.82
C TRP A 489 -25.62 -42.84 50.62
N VAL A 490 -25.45 -42.21 49.45
CA VAL A 490 -26.16 -40.97 49.09
C VAL A 490 -27.66 -41.24 49.03
N ALA A 491 -28.11 -42.32 48.39
CA ALA A 491 -29.53 -42.69 48.35
C ALA A 491 -30.11 -42.91 49.75
N ALA A 492 -29.38 -43.63 50.62
CA ALA A 492 -29.79 -43.82 52.01
C ALA A 492 -29.85 -42.49 52.78
N THR A 493 -28.91 -41.57 52.55
CA THR A 493 -28.88 -40.26 53.22
C THR A 493 -29.98 -39.33 52.69
N PHE A 494 -30.26 -39.35 51.39
CA PHE A 494 -31.38 -38.65 50.78
C PHE A 494 -32.70 -39.17 51.30
N GLU A 495 -32.86 -40.48 51.45
CA GLU A 495 -34.06 -41.07 52.03
C GLU A 495 -34.22 -40.63 53.50
N ALA A 496 -33.14 -40.66 54.28
CA ALA A 496 -33.14 -40.24 55.67
C ALA A 496 -33.39 -38.72 55.86
N ARG A 497 -33.00 -37.87 54.89
CA ARG A 497 -33.05 -36.39 55.01
C ARG A 497 -33.88 -35.70 53.94
N ARG A 498 -34.76 -36.43 53.25
CA ARG A 498 -35.55 -35.96 52.11
C ARG A 498 -36.24 -34.62 52.36
N SER A 499 -36.80 -34.42 53.55
CA SER A 499 -37.50 -33.20 53.94
C SER A 499 -36.57 -31.98 54.02
N GLN A 500 -35.33 -32.14 54.52
CA GLN A 500 -34.35 -31.06 54.61
C GLN A 500 -33.83 -30.66 53.23
N THR A 501 -33.57 -31.64 52.35
CA THR A 501 -33.06 -31.35 51.01
C THR A 501 -34.09 -30.61 50.14
N ILE A 502 -35.38 -30.98 50.25
CA ILE A 502 -36.45 -30.26 49.55
C ILE A 502 -36.55 -28.80 50.03
N ALA A 503 -36.38 -28.55 51.33
CA ALA A 503 -36.36 -27.19 51.86
C ALA A 503 -35.17 -26.38 51.35
N LEU A 504 -33.98 -26.98 51.28
CA LEU A 504 -32.76 -26.33 50.81
C LEU A 504 -32.83 -26.01 49.31
N VAL A 505 -33.32 -26.94 48.49
CA VAL A 505 -33.51 -26.72 47.04
C VAL A 505 -34.54 -25.60 46.79
N LYS A 506 -35.65 -25.58 47.53
CA LYS A 506 -36.64 -24.50 47.42
C LYS A 506 -36.04 -23.13 47.79
N TYR A 507 -35.26 -23.07 48.85
CA TYR A 507 -34.55 -21.85 49.24
C TYR A 507 -33.59 -21.37 48.14
N TRP A 508 -32.79 -22.26 47.56
CA TRP A 508 -31.88 -21.89 46.47
C TRP A 508 -32.61 -21.49 45.18
N MET A 509 -33.74 -22.12 44.84
CA MET A 509 -34.58 -21.72 43.70
C MET A 509 -35.17 -20.32 43.90
N GLU A 510 -35.72 -20.04 45.08
CA GLU A 510 -36.24 -18.71 45.40
C GLU A 510 -35.15 -17.63 45.38
N GLU A 511 -33.94 -17.95 45.85
CA GLU A 511 -32.81 -17.01 45.82
C GLU A 511 -32.28 -16.79 44.40
N LEU A 512 -32.26 -17.84 43.56
CA LEU A 512 -31.91 -17.74 42.13
C LEU A 512 -32.91 -16.89 41.34
N ASP A 513 -34.21 -17.04 41.59
CA ASP A 513 -35.25 -16.22 40.96
C ASP A 513 -35.17 -14.74 41.37
N ARG A 514 -34.62 -14.44 42.56
CA ARG A 514 -34.35 -13.05 42.99
C ARG A 514 -33.11 -12.44 42.34
N TRP A 515 -32.20 -13.26 41.84
CA TRP A 515 -30.95 -12.80 41.23
C TRP A 515 -31.07 -12.62 39.70
N ALA A 516 -32.11 -13.19 39.10
CA ALA A 516 -32.54 -12.92 37.73
C ALA A 516 -33.30 -11.59 37.64
#